data_AF-A0A7S3RGG6-F1
#
_entry.id   AF-A0A7S3RGG6-F1
#
_cell.length_a   1.000
_cell.length_b   1.000
_cell.length_c   1.000
_cell.angle_alpha   90.00
_cell.angle_beta   90.00
_cell.angle_gamma   90.00
#
_symmetry.space_group_name_H-M   'P 1'
#
loop_
_entity.id
_entity.type
_entity.pdbx_description
1 polymer ?
#
loop_
_entity_poly.entity_id
_entity_poly.type
_entity_poly.pdbx_seq_one_letter_code
_entity_poly.pdbx_strand_id
1 'polypeptide(L)'
;GGAAGRARGGAAGGAGGASWMLVTDERFVDPSLFEIVDCKIGVDDTQHFSFKEEDPPPWYKPDAPKYDRPTGKRKMNSATGEMEDVIEPGYVGKAKGWQQVIWERGLWVDGMQNRIEEDDEDGRDQRLSAYHVLSDCWDFAHETTALQEAFRARGHILLMCVRGHPELAGVGIENSWGKSAIHFRANNDCNPNHLYTNVLASLGRKNLPLITIFRFARRTREYGRTFAQLASSASEQTFALIEKTRKVFKCHRSSLDFDFRFIRSGGVVS
;
A
#
# COMPACT_ATOMS: atom_id res chain seq x y z
N GLY A 1 74.20 17.75 -29.66
CA GLY A 1 72.90 18.45 -29.56
C GLY A 1 72.28 18.00 -28.27
N GLY A 2 71.93 18.86 -27.32
CA GLY A 2 71.08 20.06 -27.42
C GLY A 2 69.92 19.79 -26.45
N ALA A 3 70.06 20.27 -25.19
CA ALA A 3 69.26 21.35 -24.58
C ALA A 3 67.91 20.84 -24.02
N ALA A 4 67.73 20.78 -22.69
CA ALA A 4 67.09 21.81 -21.84
C ALA A 4 65.57 21.96 -22.11
N GLY A 5 64.62 22.02 -21.18
CA GLY A 5 64.59 22.04 -19.72
C GLY A 5 63.14 22.31 -19.23
N ARG A 6 62.87 22.10 -17.94
CA ARG A 6 61.88 22.74 -17.03
C ARG A 6 60.36 22.86 -17.40
N ALA A 7 59.58 22.12 -16.59
CA ALA A 7 58.66 22.57 -15.51
C ALA A 7 57.34 23.36 -15.74
N ARG A 8 56.35 23.00 -14.89
CA ARG A 8 55.06 23.64 -14.47
C ARG A 8 53.88 23.37 -15.43
N GLY A 9 52.62 23.12 -15.03
CA GLY A 9 51.85 23.13 -13.77
C GLY A 9 50.35 23.30 -14.11
N GLY A 10 49.41 22.85 -13.26
CA GLY A 10 47.95 23.13 -13.31
C GLY A 10 47.12 22.00 -13.96
N ALA A 11 46.24 21.26 -13.27
CA ALA A 11 45.01 21.59 -12.53
C ALA A 11 43.74 21.74 -13.41
N ALA A 12 42.84 20.76 -13.22
CA ALA A 12 41.36 20.82 -13.19
C ALA A 12 40.53 21.20 -14.44
N GLY A 13 39.54 20.33 -14.70
CA GLY A 13 38.16 20.73 -14.98
C GLY A 13 37.67 20.57 -16.42
N GLY A 14 36.49 19.95 -16.59
CA GLY A 14 35.64 20.20 -17.76
C GLY A 14 34.93 18.98 -18.32
N ALA A 15 33.68 18.80 -17.88
CA ALA A 15 32.66 17.87 -18.35
C ALA A 15 32.65 17.59 -19.86
N GLY A 16 32.66 16.31 -20.22
CA GLY A 16 32.25 15.83 -21.54
C GLY A 16 30.72 15.88 -21.64
N GLY A 17 30.22 16.59 -22.65
CA GLY A 17 28.81 16.59 -23.00
C GLY A 17 28.40 15.22 -23.53
N ALA A 18 27.37 14.64 -22.91
CA ALA A 18 26.67 13.48 -23.43
C ALA A 18 25.36 13.95 -24.08
N SER A 19 25.35 13.90 -25.40
CA SER A 19 24.17 13.93 -26.25
C SER A 19 23.27 12.75 -25.90
N TRP A 20 21.98 12.99 -25.68
CA TRP A 20 20.98 11.93 -25.69
C TRP A 20 19.80 12.31 -26.59
N MET A 21 19.54 11.37 -27.49
CA MET A 21 18.74 11.42 -28.69
C MET A 21 17.27 11.16 -28.32
N LEU A 22 16.39 12.15 -28.51
CA LEU A 22 14.94 11.98 -28.41
C LEU A 22 14.45 11.23 -29.65
N VAL A 23 14.09 9.96 -29.49
CA VAL A 23 13.25 9.26 -30.46
C VAL A 23 11.80 9.60 -30.11
N THR A 24 11.21 10.52 -30.87
CA THR A 24 9.79 10.88 -30.75
C THR A 24 9.00 10.14 -31.83
N ASP A 25 8.00 9.37 -31.42
CA ASP A 25 7.03 8.72 -32.31
C ASP A 25 6.18 9.81 -32.98
N GLU A 26 6.25 9.90 -34.30
CA GLU A 26 5.66 10.94 -35.13
C GLU A 26 4.12 10.81 -35.19
N ARG A 27 3.43 11.40 -34.23
CA ARG A 27 2.04 11.82 -34.41
C ARG A 27 1.93 13.30 -34.06
N PHE A 28 1.97 14.10 -35.13
CA PHE A 28 1.79 15.55 -35.21
C PHE A 28 0.98 16.16 -34.05
N VAL A 29 1.69 16.74 -33.09
CA VAL A 29 1.22 17.84 -32.25
C VAL A 29 2.30 18.92 -32.34
N ASP A 30 1.92 20.14 -32.70
CA ASP A 30 2.84 21.27 -32.85
C ASP A 30 3.59 21.50 -31.51
N PRO A 31 4.93 21.28 -31.46
CA PRO A 31 5.71 21.43 -30.23
C PRO A 31 5.75 22.86 -29.69
N SER A 32 5.36 23.86 -30.49
CA SER A 32 5.32 25.28 -30.08
C SER A 32 4.07 25.65 -29.28
N LEU A 33 3.08 24.75 -29.18
CA LEU A 33 1.84 24.96 -28.43
C LEU A 33 1.94 24.65 -26.93
N PHE A 34 3.07 24.10 -26.47
CA PHE A 34 3.24 23.70 -25.08
C PHE A 34 4.56 24.25 -24.54
N GLU A 35 4.50 25.18 -23.58
CA GLU A 35 5.61 25.37 -22.66
C GLU A 35 5.80 24.05 -21.91
N ILE A 36 6.95 23.40 -22.09
CA ILE A 36 7.35 22.25 -21.26
C ILE A 36 7.61 22.82 -19.86
N VAL A 37 6.56 22.87 -19.04
CA VAL A 37 6.68 23.26 -17.63
C VAL A 37 7.29 22.09 -16.88
N ASP A 38 8.59 22.18 -16.57
CA ASP A 38 9.25 21.24 -15.68
C ASP A 38 8.67 21.41 -14.27
N CYS A 39 7.77 20.51 -13.88
CA CYS A 39 7.11 20.54 -12.57
C CYS A 39 7.89 19.76 -11.49
N LYS A 40 9.21 19.57 -11.70
CA LYS A 40 10.08 18.91 -10.73
C LYS A 40 10.13 19.70 -9.42
N ILE A 41 9.57 19.09 -8.39
CA ILE A 41 9.64 19.53 -7.00
C ILE A 41 11.10 19.44 -6.54
N GLY A 42 11.62 20.55 -5.98
CA GLY A 42 12.96 20.61 -5.42
C GLY A 42 13.09 19.83 -4.10
N VAL A 43 14.33 19.68 -3.62
CA VAL A 43 14.65 18.89 -2.41
C VAL A 43 13.97 19.42 -1.14
N ASP A 44 13.55 20.68 -1.11
CA ASP A 44 12.90 21.34 0.03
C ASP A 44 11.44 21.75 -0.24
N ASP A 45 10.92 21.44 -1.44
CA ASP A 45 9.56 21.79 -1.81
C ASP A 45 8.54 20.78 -1.25
N THR A 46 7.37 21.29 -0.85
CA THR A 46 6.30 20.43 -0.31
C THR A 46 5.51 19.79 -1.44
N GLN A 47 5.47 18.45 -1.48
CA GLN A 47 4.58 17.72 -2.37
C GLN A 47 3.12 17.96 -2.00
N HIS A 48 2.34 18.45 -2.96
CA HIS A 48 0.89 18.52 -2.84
C HIS A 48 0.26 17.29 -3.48
N PHE A 49 -0.69 16.66 -2.77
CA PHE A 49 -1.43 15.49 -3.25
C PHE A 49 -2.76 15.83 -3.91
N SER A 50 -3.05 17.11 -4.12
CA SER A 50 -4.19 17.57 -4.91
C SER A 50 -3.73 18.64 -5.89
N PHE A 51 -4.38 18.71 -7.06
CA PHE A 51 -4.06 19.74 -8.04
C PHE A 51 -4.54 21.11 -7.56
N LYS A 52 -3.65 22.09 -7.60
CA LYS A 52 -3.99 23.50 -7.35
C LYS A 52 -4.51 24.16 -8.62
N GLU A 53 -5.09 25.35 -8.47
CA GLU A 53 -5.60 26.15 -9.60
C GLU A 53 -4.51 26.60 -10.58
N GLU A 54 -3.31 26.84 -10.05
CA GLU A 54 -2.10 27.22 -10.78
C GLU A 54 -1.41 26.01 -11.42
N ASP A 55 -1.72 24.79 -10.98
CA ASP A 55 -1.07 23.58 -11.50
C ASP A 55 -1.47 23.35 -12.96
N PRO A 56 -0.54 22.90 -13.81
CA PRO A 56 -0.88 22.43 -15.15
C PRO A 56 -1.78 21.20 -15.08
N PRO A 57 -2.47 20.87 -16.19
CA PRO A 57 -3.24 19.64 -16.27
C PRO A 57 -2.35 18.41 -16.04
N PRO A 58 -2.94 17.26 -15.66
CA PRO A 58 -2.19 16.03 -15.46
C PRO A 58 -1.38 15.67 -16.71
N TRP A 59 -0.12 15.26 -16.53
CA TRP A 59 0.80 15.03 -17.66
C TRP A 59 0.29 13.95 -18.64
N TYR A 60 -0.48 12.98 -18.15
CA TYR A 60 -1.11 11.90 -18.93
C TYR A 60 -2.45 12.29 -19.57
N LYS A 61 -3.01 13.46 -19.26
CA LYS A 61 -4.22 14.01 -19.89
C LYS A 61 -4.10 15.53 -20.05
N PRO A 62 -3.30 16.03 -21.01
CA PRO A 62 -3.06 17.46 -21.21
C PRO A 62 -4.33 18.27 -21.47
N ASP A 63 -5.34 17.66 -22.10
CA ASP A 63 -6.61 18.32 -22.43
C ASP A 63 -7.63 18.33 -21.27
N ALA A 64 -7.23 17.90 -20.07
CA ALA A 64 -8.14 17.85 -18.92
C ALA A 64 -8.61 19.27 -18.53
N PRO A 65 -9.93 19.50 -18.37
CA PRO A 65 -10.43 20.81 -17.98
C PRO A 65 -10.06 21.13 -16.53
N LYS A 66 -9.82 22.41 -16.21
CA LYS A 66 -9.56 22.85 -14.82
C LYS A 66 -10.73 22.54 -13.88
N TYR A 67 -11.94 22.89 -14.31
CA TYR A 67 -13.18 22.70 -13.56
C TYR A 67 -14.12 21.75 -14.28
N ASP A 68 -15.08 21.21 -13.53
CA ASP A 68 -16.14 20.37 -14.06
C ASP A 68 -16.88 21.09 -15.21
N ARG A 69 -16.99 20.44 -16.36
CA ARG A 69 -17.69 20.97 -17.55
C ARG A 69 -18.86 20.07 -17.93
N PRO A 70 -20.07 20.61 -18.14
CA PRO A 70 -21.17 19.82 -18.68
C PRO A 70 -20.85 19.47 -20.15
N THR A 71 -20.92 18.18 -20.48
CA THR A 71 -20.63 17.69 -21.85
C THR A 71 -21.81 17.82 -22.81
N GLY A 72 -22.96 18.31 -22.33
CA GLY A 72 -24.22 18.41 -23.08
C GLY A 72 -24.91 17.07 -23.34
N LYS A 73 -24.32 15.95 -22.92
CA LYS A 73 -24.93 14.62 -22.96
C LYS A 73 -25.71 14.40 -21.66
N ARG A 74 -26.86 13.71 -21.73
CA ARG A 74 -27.63 13.30 -20.54
C ARG A 74 -27.59 11.79 -20.39
N LYS A 75 -27.49 11.33 -19.14
CA LYS A 75 -27.60 9.91 -18.78
C LYS A 75 -28.68 9.72 -17.72
N MET A 76 -29.34 8.58 -17.75
CA MET A 76 -30.28 8.20 -16.70
C MET A 76 -29.49 7.68 -15.49
N ASN A 77 -29.72 8.25 -14.31
CA ASN A 77 -29.15 7.76 -13.07
C ASN A 77 -29.88 6.47 -12.65
N SER A 78 -29.12 5.38 -12.49
CA SER A 78 -29.68 4.05 -12.17
C SER A 78 -30.25 3.94 -10.74
N ALA A 79 -29.89 4.85 -9.83
CA ALA A 79 -30.36 4.87 -8.46
C ALA A 79 -31.62 5.74 -8.26
N THR A 80 -31.71 6.88 -8.96
CA THR A 80 -32.82 7.85 -8.80
C THR A 80 -33.82 7.83 -9.96
N GLY A 81 -33.44 7.27 -11.11
CA GLY A 81 -34.25 7.27 -12.33
C GLY A 81 -34.32 8.62 -13.06
N GLU A 82 -33.62 9.65 -12.56
CA GLU A 82 -33.63 11.00 -13.13
C GLU A 82 -32.59 11.14 -14.25
N MET A 83 -32.85 12.07 -15.19
CA MET A 83 -31.89 12.41 -16.26
C MET A 83 -30.91 13.48 -15.77
N GLU A 84 -29.66 13.09 -15.60
CA GLU A 84 -28.55 13.96 -15.17
C GLU A 84 -27.62 14.29 -16.35
N ASP A 85 -27.04 15.49 -16.32
CA ASP A 85 -26.01 15.87 -17.28
C ASP A 85 -24.72 15.08 -17.02
N VAL A 86 -24.11 14.57 -18.09
CA VAL A 86 -22.80 13.97 -18.04
C VAL A 86 -21.77 15.09 -17.90
N ILE A 87 -21.12 15.12 -16.74
CA ILE A 87 -20.06 16.07 -16.43
C ILE A 87 -18.71 15.47 -16.82
N GLU A 88 -17.90 16.22 -17.55
CA GLU A 88 -16.47 15.94 -17.65
C GLU A 88 -15.80 16.51 -16.39
N PRO A 89 -15.21 15.66 -15.52
CA PRO A 89 -14.64 16.12 -14.27
C PRO A 89 -13.39 16.95 -14.52
N GLY A 90 -13.32 18.10 -13.85
CA GLY A 90 -12.12 18.92 -13.79
C GLY A 90 -11.07 18.36 -12.85
N TYR A 91 -9.82 18.78 -13.03
CA TYR A 91 -8.70 18.27 -12.23
C TYR A 91 -8.44 19.09 -10.95
N VAL A 92 -8.78 20.37 -10.91
CA VAL A 92 -8.49 21.25 -9.75
C VAL A 92 -9.21 20.74 -8.49
N GLY A 93 -8.46 20.64 -7.39
CA GLY A 93 -8.94 20.09 -6.12
C GLY A 93 -9.09 18.57 -6.08
N LYS A 94 -8.90 17.86 -7.20
CA LYS A 94 -8.88 16.39 -7.22
C LYS A 94 -7.52 15.88 -6.71
N ALA A 95 -7.54 14.68 -6.15
CA ALA A 95 -6.32 14.00 -5.71
C ALA A 95 -5.42 13.67 -6.91
N LYS A 96 -4.10 13.85 -6.73
CA LYS A 96 -3.09 13.43 -7.68
C LYS A 96 -2.91 11.92 -7.57
N GLY A 97 -2.83 11.25 -8.71
CA GLY A 97 -2.36 9.87 -8.74
C GLY A 97 -0.86 9.82 -8.49
N TRP A 98 -0.38 8.72 -7.91
CA TRP A 98 1.03 8.35 -7.86
C TRP A 98 1.83 8.58 -9.15
N GLN A 99 1.30 8.30 -10.34
CA GLN A 99 1.99 8.61 -11.60
C GLN A 99 2.28 10.11 -11.78
N GLN A 100 1.34 10.97 -11.39
CA GLN A 100 1.55 12.42 -11.39
C GLN A 100 2.60 12.80 -10.34
N VAL A 101 2.51 12.23 -9.13
CA VAL A 101 3.45 12.52 -8.02
C VAL A 101 4.88 12.10 -8.36
N ILE A 102 5.08 10.92 -8.94
CA ILE A 102 6.41 10.43 -9.36
C ILE A 102 6.98 11.30 -10.47
N TRP A 103 6.14 11.71 -11.42
CA TRP A 103 6.54 12.60 -12.50
C TRP A 103 6.94 13.99 -11.99
N GLU A 104 6.14 14.58 -11.10
CA GLU A 104 6.46 15.84 -10.40
C GLU A 104 7.73 15.74 -9.55
N ARG A 105 8.22 14.55 -9.23
CA ARG A 105 9.51 14.35 -8.54
C ARG A 105 10.67 14.08 -9.49
N GLY A 106 10.42 14.01 -10.80
CA GLY A 106 11.42 13.63 -11.79
C GLY A 106 11.88 12.17 -11.67
N LEU A 107 11.10 11.32 -11.00
CA LEU A 107 11.41 9.91 -10.76
C LEU A 107 10.73 8.98 -11.79
N TRP A 108 9.89 9.55 -12.66
CA TRP A 108 9.17 8.78 -13.68
C TRP A 108 10.12 8.37 -14.81
N VAL A 109 10.10 7.09 -15.16
CA VAL A 109 10.88 6.53 -16.27
C VAL A 109 9.96 5.85 -17.27
N ASP A 110 10.35 5.84 -18.54
CA ASP A 110 9.56 5.17 -19.59
C ASP A 110 9.49 3.66 -19.33
N GLY A 111 8.33 3.07 -19.60
CA GLY A 111 8.04 1.68 -19.26
C GLY A 111 7.80 1.40 -17.77
N MET A 112 7.77 2.42 -16.90
CA MET A 112 7.39 2.25 -15.50
C MET A 112 5.95 1.75 -15.39
N GLN A 113 5.76 0.71 -14.59
CA GLN A 113 4.47 0.12 -14.31
C GLN A 113 3.99 0.52 -12.92
N ASN A 114 2.67 0.42 -12.73
CA ASN A 114 2.01 0.63 -11.46
C ASN A 114 2.67 -0.22 -10.35
N ARG A 115 2.63 -1.55 -10.50
CA ARG A 115 3.26 -2.44 -9.53
C ARG A 115 3.85 -3.61 -10.26
N ILE A 116 5.15 -3.80 -10.09
CA ILE A 116 5.82 -5.05 -10.48
C ILE A 116 5.79 -5.93 -9.24
N GLU A 117 5.23 -7.14 -9.37
CA GLU A 117 5.23 -8.10 -8.27
C GLU A 117 6.64 -8.67 -8.10
N GLU A 118 7.06 -8.84 -6.85
CA GLU A 118 8.35 -9.48 -6.49
C GLU A 118 8.45 -10.94 -6.97
N ASP A 119 7.33 -11.52 -7.43
CA ASP A 119 7.16 -12.96 -7.67
C ASP A 119 7.50 -13.41 -9.10
N ASP A 120 7.93 -12.51 -9.98
CA ASP A 120 8.37 -12.88 -11.33
C ASP A 120 9.81 -13.42 -11.28
N GLU A 121 9.97 -14.72 -11.58
CA GLU A 121 11.26 -15.46 -11.69
C GLU A 121 12.32 -14.76 -12.58
N ASP A 122 11.90 -13.76 -13.37
CA ASP A 122 12.74 -13.02 -14.30
C ASP A 122 13.58 -11.89 -13.67
N GLY A 123 13.46 -11.63 -12.36
CA GLY A 123 14.28 -10.59 -11.70
C GLY A 123 14.07 -9.20 -12.31
N ARG A 124 12.81 -8.82 -12.55
CA ARG A 124 12.46 -7.52 -13.14
C ARG A 124 12.96 -6.36 -12.25
N ASP A 125 13.51 -5.34 -12.88
CA ASP A 125 14.06 -4.17 -12.19
C ASP A 125 12.96 -3.43 -11.41
N GLN A 126 13.05 -3.45 -10.08
CA GLN A 126 12.10 -2.77 -9.19
C GLN A 126 12.09 -1.25 -9.37
N ARG A 127 13.11 -0.67 -10.01
CA ARG A 127 13.13 0.74 -10.42
C ARG A 127 12.03 1.09 -11.43
N LEU A 128 11.49 0.11 -12.13
CA LEU A 128 10.34 0.26 -13.03
C LEU A 128 8.99 0.12 -12.30
N SER A 129 8.98 -0.06 -10.98
CA SER A 129 7.77 -0.15 -10.18
C SER A 129 7.50 1.18 -9.48
N ALA A 130 6.45 1.89 -9.92
CA ALA A 130 6.02 3.15 -9.33
C ALA A 130 5.78 3.03 -7.81
N TYR A 131 5.20 1.90 -7.38
CA TYR A 131 4.99 1.60 -5.97
C TYR A 131 6.30 1.54 -5.18
N HIS A 132 7.30 0.85 -5.71
CA HIS A 132 8.58 0.63 -5.02
C HIS A 132 9.37 1.94 -4.93
N VAL A 133 9.46 2.68 -6.03
CA VAL A 133 10.16 3.97 -6.09
C VAL A 133 9.57 4.99 -5.10
N LEU A 134 8.24 5.08 -4.99
CA LEU A 134 7.63 5.95 -3.97
C LEU A 134 7.84 5.43 -2.56
N SER A 135 7.74 4.12 -2.34
CA SER A 135 7.93 3.53 -1.00
C SER A 135 9.32 3.77 -0.43
N ASP A 136 10.33 3.94 -1.29
CA ASP A 136 11.71 4.21 -0.91
C ASP A 136 11.99 5.71 -0.68
N CYS A 137 11.09 6.59 -1.11
CA CYS A 137 11.20 8.02 -0.83
C CYS A 137 11.09 8.25 0.68
N TRP A 138 12.03 9.03 1.24
CA TRP A 138 12.16 9.19 2.69
C TRP A 138 10.87 9.69 3.35
N ASP A 139 10.20 10.67 2.74
CA ASP A 139 8.98 11.25 3.24
C ASP A 139 7.81 10.26 3.24
N PHE A 140 7.66 9.46 2.19
CA PHE A 140 6.67 8.37 2.13
C PHE A 140 6.97 7.26 3.14
N ALA A 141 8.25 6.87 3.28
CA ALA A 141 8.66 5.83 4.20
C ALA A 141 8.42 6.22 5.68
N HIS A 142 8.46 7.51 5.98
CA HIS A 142 8.28 8.06 7.34
C HIS A 142 6.92 8.74 7.54
N GLU A 143 6.04 8.69 6.54
CA GLU A 143 4.71 9.29 6.64
C GLU A 143 3.90 8.55 7.72
N THR A 144 3.31 9.32 8.63
CA THR A 144 2.34 8.75 9.56
C THR A 144 1.00 8.67 8.85
N THR A 145 0.46 7.46 8.72
CA THR A 145 -0.86 7.28 8.08
C THR A 145 -1.96 8.00 8.86
N ALA A 146 -2.98 8.49 8.16
CA ALA A 146 -4.12 9.17 8.79
C ALA A 146 -4.79 8.33 9.91
N LEU A 147 -4.79 7.00 9.78
CA LEU A 147 -5.28 6.10 10.82
C LEU A 147 -4.38 6.10 12.06
N GLN A 148 -3.06 6.06 11.89
CA GLN A 148 -2.12 6.15 13.02
C GLN A 148 -2.25 7.49 13.75
N GLU A 149 -2.41 8.59 13.02
CA GLU A 149 -2.64 9.91 13.62
C GLU A 149 -3.93 9.95 14.44
N ALA A 150 -5.03 9.44 13.88
CA ALA A 150 -6.32 9.39 14.55
C ALA A 150 -6.29 8.58 15.86
N PHE A 151 -5.48 7.52 15.92
CA PHE A 151 -5.27 6.72 17.15
C PHE A 151 -4.33 7.43 18.13
N ARG A 152 -3.23 8.02 17.66
CA ARG A 152 -2.29 8.79 18.50
C ARG A 152 -2.96 9.98 19.17
N ALA A 153 -3.82 10.71 18.44
CA ALA A 153 -4.60 11.82 18.97
C ALA A 153 -5.53 11.42 20.12
N ARG A 154 -5.90 10.13 20.21
CA ARG A 154 -6.70 9.55 21.30
C ARG A 154 -5.85 8.91 22.41
N GLY A 155 -4.52 9.05 22.36
CA GLY A 155 -3.60 8.43 23.32
C GLY A 155 -3.38 6.94 23.11
N HIS A 156 -3.71 6.40 21.93
CA HIS A 156 -3.53 4.99 21.60
C HIS A 156 -2.31 4.76 20.71
N ILE A 157 -1.79 3.53 20.75
CA ILE A 157 -0.76 3.03 19.83
C ILE A 157 -1.44 2.09 18.85
N LEU A 158 -1.27 2.33 17.54
CA LEU A 158 -1.73 1.41 16.50
C LEU A 158 -0.62 0.39 16.21
N LEU A 159 -0.91 -0.87 16.52
CA LEU A 159 -0.04 -2.00 16.16
C LEU A 159 -0.56 -2.65 14.89
N MET A 160 0.17 -2.50 13.80
CA MET A 160 -0.16 -3.14 12.53
C MET A 160 0.25 -4.62 12.58
N CYS A 161 -0.63 -5.49 12.13
CA CYS A 161 -0.35 -6.93 12.00
C CYS A 161 0.02 -7.25 10.55
N VAL A 162 0.87 -8.25 10.35
CA VAL A 162 1.22 -8.75 9.02
C VAL A 162 -0.04 -9.32 8.35
N ARG A 163 -0.22 -9.04 7.05
CA ARG A 163 -1.34 -9.54 6.26
C ARG A 163 -1.28 -11.06 6.13
N GLY A 164 -2.43 -11.73 6.25
CA GLY A 164 -2.54 -13.19 6.03
C GLY A 164 -2.15 -14.04 7.24
N HIS A 165 -1.89 -13.43 8.41
CA HIS A 165 -1.50 -14.11 9.64
C HIS A 165 -2.53 -13.92 10.76
N PRO A 166 -3.72 -14.55 10.65
CA PRO A 166 -4.77 -14.44 11.69
C PRO A 166 -4.31 -14.93 13.07
N GLU A 167 -3.32 -15.83 13.15
CA GLU A 167 -2.72 -16.29 14.41
C GLU A 167 -2.05 -15.17 15.22
N LEU A 168 -1.61 -14.10 14.54
CA LEU A 168 -0.97 -12.93 15.13
C LEU A 168 -1.97 -11.80 15.48
N ALA A 169 -3.21 -11.91 15.03
CA ALA A 169 -4.16 -10.81 15.11
C ALA A 169 -4.65 -10.54 16.55
N GLY A 170 -4.66 -9.25 16.91
CA GLY A 170 -5.43 -8.68 18.03
C GLY A 170 -5.30 -9.41 19.37
N VAL A 171 -4.10 -9.92 19.70
CA VAL A 171 -3.82 -10.61 20.97
C VAL A 171 -4.78 -11.79 21.21
N GLY A 172 -5.02 -12.59 20.16
CA GLY A 172 -5.87 -13.79 20.23
C GLY A 172 -7.33 -13.55 19.90
N ILE A 173 -7.64 -12.41 19.25
CA ILE A 173 -9.02 -12.07 18.86
C ILE A 173 -9.59 -13.09 17.87
N GLU A 174 -8.80 -13.57 16.90
CA GLU A 174 -9.23 -14.58 15.92
C GLU A 174 -9.59 -15.92 16.58
N ASN A 175 -8.83 -16.35 17.59
CA ASN A 175 -9.16 -17.52 18.38
C ASN A 175 -10.47 -17.34 19.17
N SER A 176 -10.70 -16.12 19.68
CA SER A 176 -11.93 -15.75 20.38
C SER A 176 -13.13 -15.78 19.43
N TRP A 177 -13.00 -15.22 18.22
CA TRP A 177 -13.99 -15.32 17.16
C TRP A 177 -14.25 -16.75 16.73
N GLY A 178 -13.20 -17.57 16.57
CA GLY A 178 -13.34 -18.99 16.25
C GLY A 178 -14.16 -19.75 17.30
N LYS A 179 -13.87 -19.53 18.59
CA LYS A 179 -14.62 -20.16 19.69
C LYS A 179 -16.07 -19.65 19.75
N SER A 180 -16.27 -18.36 19.53
CA SER A 180 -17.59 -17.74 19.44
C SER A 180 -18.40 -18.32 18.28
N ALA A 181 -17.79 -18.47 17.10
CA ALA A 181 -18.44 -19.03 15.91
C ALA A 181 -18.83 -20.50 16.10
N ILE A 182 -17.98 -21.32 16.73
CA ILE A 182 -18.32 -22.71 17.07
C ILE A 182 -19.55 -22.75 17.99
N HIS A 183 -19.58 -21.92 19.04
CA HIS A 183 -20.71 -21.85 19.95
C HIS A 183 -21.97 -21.34 19.25
N PHE A 184 -21.85 -20.28 18.47
CA PHE A 184 -22.97 -19.71 17.71
C PHE A 184 -23.57 -20.76 16.78
N ARG A 185 -22.76 -21.46 15.97
CA ARG A 185 -23.24 -22.50 15.07
C ARG A 185 -23.96 -23.65 15.78
N ALA A 186 -23.55 -23.99 17.00
CA ALA A 186 -24.16 -25.07 17.77
C ALA A 186 -25.45 -24.65 18.50
N ASN A 187 -25.66 -23.36 18.75
CA ASN A 187 -26.74 -22.85 19.61
C ASN A 187 -27.64 -21.81 18.92
N ASN A 188 -27.40 -21.50 17.65
CA ASN A 188 -28.20 -20.56 16.87
C ASN A 188 -29.53 -21.21 16.44
N ASP A 189 -30.63 -20.53 16.69
CA ASP A 189 -31.99 -20.95 16.31
C ASP A 189 -32.39 -20.53 14.88
N CYS A 190 -31.47 -19.89 14.15
CA CYS A 190 -31.66 -19.41 12.78
C CYS A 190 -32.81 -18.39 12.63
N ASN A 191 -33.21 -17.73 13.72
CA ASN A 191 -34.18 -16.65 13.68
C ASN A 191 -33.47 -15.29 13.57
N PRO A 192 -33.70 -14.50 12.50
CA PRO A 192 -33.08 -13.18 12.33
C PRO A 192 -33.34 -12.22 13.50
N ASN A 193 -34.51 -12.31 14.14
CA ASN A 193 -34.86 -11.45 15.27
C ASN A 193 -34.01 -11.74 16.51
N HIS A 194 -33.45 -12.95 16.62
CA HIS A 194 -32.59 -13.38 17.73
C HIS A 194 -31.10 -13.32 17.40
N LEU A 195 -30.71 -12.83 16.22
CA LEU A 195 -29.31 -12.80 15.78
C LEU A 195 -28.43 -12.05 16.79
N TYR A 196 -28.84 -10.85 17.21
CA TYR A 196 -28.06 -10.04 18.13
C TYR A 196 -27.87 -10.74 19.49
N THR A 197 -28.94 -11.33 20.04
CA THR A 197 -28.89 -12.05 21.32
C THR A 197 -28.03 -13.31 21.21
N ASN A 198 -28.10 -14.04 20.10
CA ASN A 198 -27.31 -15.25 19.87
C ASN A 198 -25.81 -14.93 19.74
N VAL A 199 -25.46 -13.82 19.07
CA VAL A 199 -24.07 -13.33 18.98
C VAL A 199 -23.54 -12.88 20.35
N LEU A 200 -24.34 -12.14 21.13
CA LEU A 200 -23.94 -11.76 22.50
C LEU A 200 -23.74 -12.98 23.40
N ALA A 201 -24.61 -13.99 23.28
CA ALA A 201 -24.47 -15.24 24.03
C ALA A 201 -23.18 -15.98 23.67
N SER A 202 -22.81 -16.03 22.39
CA SER A 202 -21.57 -16.70 21.95
C SER A 202 -20.30 -15.96 22.36
N LEU A 203 -20.36 -14.63 22.55
CA LEU A 203 -19.27 -13.81 23.09
C LEU A 203 -19.28 -13.72 24.63
N GLY A 204 -20.30 -14.27 25.28
CA GLY A 204 -20.49 -14.18 26.72
C GLY A 204 -19.44 -14.95 27.53
N ARG A 205 -19.25 -14.56 28.80
CA ARG A 205 -18.27 -15.18 29.72
C ARG A 205 -18.46 -16.68 29.96
N LYS A 206 -19.65 -17.24 29.67
CA LYS A 206 -19.91 -18.69 29.72
C LYS A 206 -19.14 -19.44 28.64
N ASN A 207 -19.07 -18.89 27.43
CA ASN A 207 -18.32 -19.48 26.31
C ASN A 207 -16.86 -19.02 26.26
N LEU A 208 -16.62 -17.73 26.57
CA LEU A 208 -15.31 -17.09 26.59
C LEU A 208 -14.95 -16.61 28.01
N PRO A 209 -14.64 -17.52 28.95
CA PRO A 209 -14.16 -17.12 30.26
C PRO A 209 -12.77 -16.47 30.15
N LEU A 210 -12.42 -15.60 31.11
CA LEU A 210 -11.16 -14.85 31.09
C LEU A 210 -9.92 -15.75 30.96
N ILE A 211 -9.93 -16.92 31.60
CA ILE A 211 -8.83 -17.89 31.48
C ILE A 211 -8.61 -18.36 30.03
N THR A 212 -9.68 -18.54 29.26
CA THR A 212 -9.60 -18.92 27.84
C THR A 212 -9.07 -17.76 27.00
N ILE A 213 -9.55 -16.53 27.26
CA ILE A 213 -9.01 -15.32 26.62
C ILE A 213 -7.51 -15.19 26.88
N PHE A 214 -7.05 -15.40 28.12
CA PHE A 214 -5.62 -15.37 28.45
C PHE A 214 -4.82 -16.46 27.75
N ARG A 215 -5.37 -17.66 27.57
CA ARG A 215 -4.72 -18.73 26.79
C ARG A 215 -4.60 -18.36 25.31
N PHE A 216 -5.64 -17.77 24.73
CA PHE A 216 -5.61 -17.29 23.34
C PHE A 216 -4.59 -16.16 23.16
N ALA A 217 -4.56 -15.20 24.08
CA ALA A 217 -3.56 -14.15 24.11
C ALA A 217 -2.13 -14.70 24.21
N ARG A 218 -1.92 -15.70 25.07
CA ARG A 218 -0.62 -16.38 25.22
C ARG A 218 -0.22 -17.08 23.91
N ARG A 219 -1.12 -17.81 23.28
CA ARG A 219 -0.89 -18.49 22.00
C ARG A 219 -0.45 -17.50 20.90
N THR A 220 -1.15 -16.38 20.77
CA THR A 220 -0.77 -15.33 19.80
C THR A 220 0.61 -14.73 20.10
N ARG A 221 0.97 -14.53 21.38
CA ARG A 221 2.32 -14.08 21.76
C ARG A 221 3.39 -15.12 21.47
N GLU A 222 3.08 -16.41 21.64
CA GLU A 222 3.99 -17.50 21.28
C GLU A 222 4.25 -17.50 19.77
N TYR A 223 3.22 -17.36 18.94
CA TYR A 223 3.41 -17.16 17.49
C TYR A 223 4.28 -15.94 17.20
N GLY A 224 3.99 -14.78 17.79
CA GLY A 224 4.77 -13.56 17.57
C GLY A 224 6.26 -13.72 17.92
N ARG A 225 6.58 -14.43 19.00
CA ARG A 225 7.97 -14.76 19.37
C ARG A 225 8.62 -15.69 18.36
N THR A 226 7.92 -16.73 17.91
CA THR A 226 8.43 -17.65 16.88
C THR A 226 8.74 -16.91 15.58
N PHE A 227 7.84 -16.04 15.11
CA PHE A 227 8.08 -15.22 13.93
C PHE A 227 9.28 -14.29 14.10
N ALA A 228 9.41 -13.62 15.25
CA ALA A 228 10.55 -12.75 15.54
C ALA A 228 11.89 -13.52 15.57
N GLN A 229 11.89 -14.72 16.16
CA GLN A 229 13.06 -15.60 16.18
C GLN A 229 13.45 -16.05 14.77
N LEU A 230 12.48 -16.53 13.99
CA LEU A 230 12.70 -16.95 12.61
C LEU A 230 13.25 -15.82 11.74
N ALA A 231 12.74 -14.59 11.90
CA ALA A 231 13.26 -13.42 11.20
C ALA A 231 14.70 -13.10 11.61
N SER A 232 15.07 -13.33 12.87
CA SER A 232 16.42 -13.05 13.39
C SER A 232 17.44 -14.14 13.06
N SER A 233 16.99 -15.39 12.89
CA SER A 233 17.83 -16.55 12.60
C SER A 233 17.87 -16.92 11.11
N ALA A 234 17.32 -16.07 10.24
CA ALA A 234 17.09 -16.43 8.85
C ALA A 234 18.40 -16.52 8.05
N SER A 235 18.78 -17.74 7.67
CA SER A 235 19.64 -18.00 6.51
C SER A 235 18.83 -17.90 5.21
N GLU A 236 19.47 -17.81 4.04
CA GLU A 236 18.84 -17.76 2.71
C GLU A 236 17.74 -18.84 2.50
N GLN A 237 17.92 -20.04 3.07
CA GLN A 237 16.94 -21.13 3.01
C GLN A 237 15.68 -20.86 3.86
N THR A 238 15.80 -20.09 4.94
CA THR A 238 14.68 -19.69 5.80
C THR A 238 13.81 -18.65 5.09
N PHE A 239 14.42 -17.72 4.34
CA PHE A 239 13.72 -16.77 3.50
C PHE A 239 12.91 -17.46 2.40
N ALA A 240 13.50 -18.44 1.69
CA ALA A 240 12.79 -19.22 0.67
C ALA A 240 11.60 -20.01 1.26
N LEU A 241 11.73 -20.54 2.48
CA LEU A 241 10.63 -21.23 3.16
C LEU A 241 9.54 -20.25 3.63
N ILE A 242 9.93 -19.08 4.14
CA ILE A 242 9.01 -18.00 4.53
C ILE A 242 8.26 -17.48 3.30
N GLU A 243 8.90 -17.30 2.14
CA GLU A 243 8.24 -16.86 0.92
C GLU A 243 7.33 -17.93 0.32
N LYS A 244 7.76 -19.19 0.31
CA LYS A 244 6.90 -20.31 -0.09
C LYS A 244 5.68 -20.42 0.82
N THR A 245 5.86 -20.14 2.11
CA THR A 245 4.78 -20.01 3.10
C THR A 245 3.93 -18.77 2.79
N ARG A 246 4.51 -17.59 2.53
CA ARG A 246 3.81 -16.35 2.16
C ARG A 246 2.91 -16.55 0.93
N LYS A 247 3.38 -17.26 -0.10
CA LYS A 247 2.59 -17.59 -1.30
C LYS A 247 1.38 -18.46 -0.98
N VAL A 248 1.54 -19.46 -0.11
CA VAL A 248 0.42 -20.32 0.36
C VAL A 248 -0.56 -19.55 1.26
N PHE A 249 -0.08 -18.53 1.98
CA PHE A 249 -0.86 -17.75 2.94
C PHE A 249 -1.37 -16.40 2.40
N LYS A 250 -1.13 -16.07 1.13
CA LYS A 250 -1.81 -14.97 0.40
C LYS A 250 -3.34 -15.21 0.32
N CYS A 251 -3.79 -16.45 0.51
CA CYS A 251 -5.19 -16.81 0.67
C CYS A 251 -5.65 -16.51 2.11
N HIS A 252 -6.79 -15.82 2.26
CA HIS A 252 -7.39 -15.56 3.58
C HIS A 252 -7.61 -16.87 4.35
N ARG A 253 -6.84 -17.07 5.42
CA ARG A 253 -7.01 -18.18 6.37
C ARG A 253 -7.80 -17.73 7.59
N SER A 254 -8.51 -18.66 8.23
CA SER A 254 -9.10 -18.45 9.56
C SER A 254 -8.32 -19.22 10.62
N SER A 255 -8.26 -18.72 11.86
CA SER A 255 -7.72 -19.49 12.99
C SER A 255 -8.43 -20.83 13.21
N LEU A 256 -9.67 -20.95 12.75
CA LEU A 256 -10.39 -22.23 12.75
C LEU A 256 -9.73 -23.29 11.86
N ASP A 257 -9.01 -22.92 10.81
CA ASP A 257 -8.45 -23.89 9.86
C ASP A 257 -7.22 -24.61 10.41
N PHE A 258 -6.40 -23.95 11.24
CA PHE A 258 -5.16 -24.51 11.77
C PHE A 258 -5.18 -24.76 13.28
N ASP A 259 -5.93 -23.99 14.05
CA ASP A 259 -5.96 -24.09 15.52
C ASP A 259 -7.29 -24.67 16.04
N PHE A 260 -8.09 -25.33 15.18
CA PHE A 260 -9.41 -25.87 15.54
C PHE A 260 -9.43 -26.63 16.87
N ARG A 261 -8.51 -27.58 17.08
CA ARG A 261 -8.47 -28.41 18.29
C ARG A 261 -8.19 -27.57 19.53
N PHE A 262 -7.24 -26.64 19.44
CA PHE A 262 -6.86 -25.72 20.51
C PHE A 262 -8.01 -24.75 20.85
N ILE A 263 -8.67 -24.20 19.84
CA ILE A 263 -9.85 -23.34 20.02
C ILE A 263 -10.99 -24.15 20.66
N ARG A 264 -11.30 -25.35 20.13
CA ARG A 264 -12.38 -26.20 20.63
C ARG A 264 -12.17 -26.56 22.10
N SER A 265 -10.95 -26.88 22.52
CA SER A 265 -10.62 -27.20 23.92
C SER A 265 -10.56 -25.98 24.86
N GLY A 266 -10.78 -24.76 24.36
CA GLY A 266 -10.69 -23.54 25.18
C GLY A 266 -9.25 -23.23 25.60
N GLY A 267 -8.30 -23.59 24.73
CA GLY A 267 -6.87 -23.38 24.93
C GLY A 267 -6.20 -24.39 25.88
N VAL A 268 -6.86 -25.52 26.19
CA VAL A 268 -6.24 -26.61 26.95
C VAL A 268 -5.46 -27.48 25.97
N VAL A 269 -4.15 -27.60 26.19
CA VAL A 269 -3.30 -28.52 25.44
C VAL A 269 -3.46 -29.90 26.08
N SER A 270 -3.92 -30.88 25.30
CA SER A 270 -3.94 -32.30 25.67
C SER A 270 -2.56 -32.92 25.48
#